data_AF-A0A537VTN9-F1
#
_entry.id   AF-A0A537VTN9-F1
#
_cell.length_a   1.000
_cell.length_b   1.000
_cell.length_c   1.000
_cell.angle_alpha   90.00
_cell.angle_beta   90.00
_cell.angle_gamma   90.00
#
_symmetry.space_group_name_H-M   'P 1'
#
loop_
_entity.id
_entity.type
_entity.pdbx_description
1 polymer ?
#
loop_
_entity_poly.entity_id
_entity_poly.type
_entity_poly.pdbx_seq_one_letter_code
_entity_poly.pdbx_strand_id
1 'polypeptide(L)'
;TLAEVAAAGRMDLAGVYDATQMREVNAQWRARPTGSWKIPAFASLIERAPFSGKRSTPYAPGAVHDYMHAKVTVADDVTFIGSYNLSHAGETNAENVLEISDSSLAEQMARFIDSVRLRYAASS
;
A
#
# COMPACT_ATOMS: atom_id res chain seq x y z
N THR A 1 13.70 -0.64 -7.59
CA THR A 1 12.53 -0.16 -6.80
C THR A 1 11.24 -0.84 -7.27
N LEU A 2 10.14 -0.81 -6.51
CA LEU A 2 8.86 -1.38 -6.98
C LEU A 2 8.35 -0.72 -8.27
N ALA A 3 8.67 0.57 -8.47
CA ALA A 3 8.37 1.30 -9.70
C ALA A 3 9.14 0.75 -10.92
N GLU A 4 10.38 0.29 -10.75
CA GLU A 4 11.13 -0.39 -11.82
C GLU A 4 10.55 -1.76 -12.15
N VAL A 5 10.08 -2.50 -11.14
CA VAL A 5 9.40 -3.79 -11.34
C VAL A 5 8.11 -3.58 -12.14
N ALA A 6 7.30 -2.60 -11.75
CA ALA A 6 6.09 -2.20 -12.48
C ALA A 6 6.42 -1.79 -13.94
N ALA A 7 7.47 -0.99 -14.14
CA ALA A 7 7.88 -0.56 -15.47
C ALA A 7 8.41 -1.70 -16.35
N ALA A 8 9.03 -2.72 -15.76
CA ALA A 8 9.51 -3.89 -16.48
C ALA A 8 8.37 -4.83 -16.91
N GLY A 9 7.25 -4.86 -16.17
CA GLY A 9 6.10 -5.71 -16.48
C GLY A 9 6.39 -7.21 -16.44
N ARG A 10 7.42 -7.62 -15.70
CA ARG A 10 7.91 -9.03 -15.65
C ARG A 10 7.33 -9.85 -14.49
N MET A 11 6.62 -9.20 -13.58
CA MET A 11 6.05 -9.80 -12.38
C MET A 11 4.59 -9.36 -12.25
N ASP A 12 3.76 -10.24 -11.71
CA ASP A 12 2.42 -9.84 -11.29
C ASP A 12 2.53 -8.92 -10.08
N LEU A 13 2.14 -7.66 -10.28
CA LEU A 13 2.25 -6.62 -9.28
C LEU A 13 0.95 -5.83 -9.28
N ALA A 14 0.21 -5.93 -8.18
CA ALA A 14 -1.06 -5.23 -7.99
C ALA A 14 -1.19 -4.78 -6.54
N GLY A 15 -2.13 -3.87 -6.29
CA GLY A 15 -2.45 -3.54 -4.90
C GLY A 15 -3.52 -2.48 -4.73
N VAL A 16 -3.67 -2.06 -3.49
CA VAL A 16 -4.60 -1.01 -3.10
C VAL A 16 -4.01 -0.25 -1.93
N TYR A 17 -4.27 1.06 -1.89
CA TYR A 17 -3.77 1.94 -0.85
C TYR A 17 -4.85 2.93 -0.41
N ASP A 18 -4.63 3.60 0.73
CA ASP A 18 -5.45 4.73 1.14
C ASP A 18 -5.00 6.01 0.41
N ALA A 19 -5.79 6.47 -0.56
CA ALA A 19 -5.48 7.65 -1.35
C ALA A 19 -5.61 8.96 -0.57
N THR A 20 -6.46 9.00 0.47
CA THR A 20 -6.56 10.18 1.33
C THR A 20 -5.27 10.33 2.13
N GLN A 21 -4.81 9.25 2.78
CA GLN A 21 -3.56 9.25 3.54
C GLN A 21 -2.33 9.46 2.64
N MET A 22 -2.29 8.88 1.45
CA MET A 22 -1.16 9.09 0.53
C MET A 22 -1.02 10.53 0.04
N ARG A 23 -2.10 11.33 0.00
CA ARG A 23 -1.97 12.78 -0.27
C ARG A 23 -1.21 13.52 0.82
N GLU A 24 -1.45 13.15 2.08
CA GLU A 24 -0.74 13.72 3.23
C GLU A 24 0.73 13.29 3.22
N VAL A 25 1.00 12.02 2.94
CA VAL A 25 2.37 11.49 2.76
C VAL A 25 3.10 12.21 1.63
N ASN A 26 2.44 12.46 0.49
CA ASN A 26 3.02 13.22 -0.62
C ASN A 26 3.37 14.67 -0.21
N ALA A 27 2.53 15.32 0.59
CA ALA A 27 2.84 16.65 1.12
C ALA A 27 4.08 16.63 2.03
N GLN A 28 4.20 15.61 2.88
CA GLN A 28 5.38 15.41 3.74
C GLN A 28 6.66 15.15 2.93
N TRP A 29 6.57 14.37 1.84
CA TRP A 29 7.70 14.13 0.95
C TRP A 29 8.16 15.40 0.23
N ARG A 30 7.24 16.29 -0.17
CA ARG A 30 7.60 17.60 -0.75
C ARG A 30 8.31 18.51 0.26
N ALA A 31 7.91 18.44 1.53
CA ALA A 31 8.49 19.26 2.58
C ALA A 31 9.91 18.83 3.00
N ARG A 32 10.39 17.64 2.58
CA ARG A 32 11.71 17.11 2.97
C ARG A 32 12.59 16.85 1.73
N PRO A 33 13.82 17.38 1.67
CA PRO A 33 14.72 17.19 0.52
C PRO A 33 14.95 15.71 0.14
N THR A 34 15.04 14.83 1.15
CA THR A 34 15.27 13.39 0.99
C THR A 34 14.04 12.60 0.54
N GLY A 35 12.84 13.20 0.57
CA GLY A 35 11.59 12.54 0.21
C GLY A 35 11.16 12.76 -1.25
N SER A 36 11.73 13.76 -1.92
CA SER A 36 11.27 14.24 -3.23
C SER A 36 11.25 13.15 -4.32
N TRP A 37 12.21 12.23 -4.31
CA TRP A 37 12.30 11.12 -5.27
C TRP A 37 11.16 10.09 -5.14
N LYS A 38 10.52 10.00 -3.96
CA LYS A 38 9.44 9.03 -3.71
C LYS A 38 8.16 9.39 -4.46
N ILE A 39 7.93 10.67 -4.72
CA ILE A 39 6.75 11.17 -5.44
C ILE A 39 6.69 10.63 -6.88
N PRO A 40 7.70 10.84 -7.76
CA PRO A 40 7.68 10.29 -9.11
C PRO A 40 7.78 8.76 -9.12
N ALA A 41 8.46 8.14 -8.14
CA ALA A 41 8.48 6.69 -8.03
C ALA A 41 7.09 6.11 -7.73
N PHE A 42 6.36 6.69 -6.78
CA PHE A 42 5.00 6.28 -6.45
C PHE A 42 4.03 6.53 -7.61
N ALA A 43 4.12 7.70 -8.27
CA ALA A 43 3.31 8.00 -9.45
C ALA A 43 3.54 6.97 -10.58
N SER A 44 4.80 6.65 -10.88
CA SER A 44 5.15 5.64 -11.88
C SER A 44 4.62 4.25 -11.52
N LEU A 45 4.68 3.87 -10.23
CA LEU A 45 4.14 2.60 -9.75
C LEU A 45 2.64 2.48 -10.02
N ILE A 46 1.85 3.46 -9.59
CA ILE A 46 0.39 3.40 -9.72
C ILE A 46 -0.11 3.62 -11.17
N GLU A 47 0.71 4.24 -12.03
CA GLU A 47 0.44 4.37 -13.47
C GLU A 47 0.69 3.06 -14.23
N ARG A 48 1.71 2.29 -13.81
CA ARG A 48 2.21 1.14 -14.59
C ARG A 48 1.75 -0.21 -14.05
N ALA A 49 1.21 -0.25 -12.84
CA ALA A 49 0.68 -1.46 -12.22
C ALA A 49 -0.77 -1.23 -11.78
N PRO A 50 -1.63 -2.27 -11.76
CA PRO A 50 -3.00 -2.19 -11.30
C PRO A 50 -3.08 -1.89 -9.79
N PHE A 51 -2.97 -0.61 -9.43
CA PHE A 51 -3.26 -0.10 -8.10
C PHE A 51 -4.58 0.67 -8.11
N SER A 52 -5.31 0.59 -7.01
CA SER A 52 -6.47 1.45 -6.78
C SER A 52 -6.33 2.23 -5.47
N GLY A 53 -6.98 3.38 -5.40
CA GLY A 53 -6.94 4.26 -4.25
C GLY A 53 -8.27 4.31 -3.52
N LYS A 54 -8.36 3.77 -2.30
CA LYS A 54 -9.51 4.04 -1.43
C LYS A 54 -9.48 5.49 -0.97
N ARG A 55 -10.56 6.24 -1.19
CA ARG A 55 -10.75 7.58 -0.60
C ARG A 55 -11.46 7.41 0.75
N SER A 56 -10.72 7.51 1.84
CA SER A 56 -11.28 7.54 3.21
C SER A 56 -11.73 8.95 3.60
N THR A 57 -12.59 9.00 4.61
CA THR A 57 -13.02 10.24 5.26
C THR A 57 -11.80 10.93 5.86
N PRO A 58 -11.55 12.22 5.57
CA PRO A 58 -10.47 12.96 6.21
C PRO A 58 -10.62 12.94 7.74
N TYR A 59 -9.49 12.92 8.44
CA TYR A 59 -9.49 12.91 9.89
C TYR A 59 -10.14 14.20 10.44
N ALA A 60 -11.13 14.02 11.31
CA ALA A 60 -11.68 15.05 12.16
C ALA A 60 -12.23 14.43 13.46
N PRO A 61 -12.23 15.15 14.60
CA PRO A 61 -12.86 14.66 15.81
C PRO A 61 -14.32 14.25 15.57
N GLY A 62 -14.66 13.00 15.87
CA GLY A 62 -16.01 12.45 15.70
C GLY A 62 -16.37 12.01 14.27
N ALA A 63 -15.45 12.12 13.30
CA ALA A 63 -15.65 11.59 11.96
C ALA A 63 -15.57 10.06 11.94
N VAL A 64 -16.13 9.45 10.89
CA VAL A 64 -16.02 8.00 10.67
C VAL A 64 -14.56 7.63 10.41
N HIS A 65 -14.07 6.61 11.10
CA HIS A 65 -12.71 6.09 10.91
C HIS A 65 -12.73 4.94 9.90
N ASP A 66 -12.83 5.26 8.61
CA ASP A 66 -12.89 4.29 7.52
C ASP A 66 -11.56 4.12 6.77
N TYR A 67 -10.42 4.39 7.40
CA TYR A 67 -9.09 4.26 6.76
C TYR A 67 -8.80 2.82 6.30
N MET A 68 -8.07 2.68 5.20
CA MET A 68 -7.49 1.37 4.86
C MET A 68 -6.32 1.08 5.81
N HIS A 69 -6.50 0.10 6.70
CA HIS A 69 -5.58 -0.12 7.81
C HIS A 69 -4.92 -1.50 7.82
N ALA A 70 -5.27 -2.38 6.88
CA ALA A 70 -4.57 -3.65 6.69
C ALA A 70 -3.17 -3.40 6.13
N LYS A 71 -2.14 -4.02 6.73
CA LYS A 71 -0.78 -4.04 6.20
C LYS A 71 -0.47 -5.48 5.85
N VAL A 72 -0.56 -5.78 4.57
CA VAL A 72 -0.39 -7.12 4.02
C VAL A 72 0.34 -7.03 2.68
N THR A 73 1.32 -7.89 2.50
CA THR A 73 2.01 -8.13 1.22
C THR A 73 2.05 -9.64 1.01
N VAL A 74 1.71 -10.08 -0.20
CA VAL A 74 1.88 -11.47 -0.63
C VAL A 74 2.99 -11.48 -1.68
N ALA A 75 3.95 -12.39 -1.52
CA ALA A 75 5.00 -12.67 -2.48
C ALA A 75 5.11 -14.17 -2.63
N ASP A 76 4.72 -14.69 -3.80
CA ASP A 76 4.56 -16.12 -4.06
C ASP A 76 3.71 -16.80 -2.95
N ASP A 77 4.23 -17.85 -2.31
CA ASP A 77 3.54 -18.59 -1.24
C ASP A 77 3.74 -18.00 0.17
N VAL A 78 4.22 -16.75 0.27
CA VAL A 78 4.55 -16.10 1.55
C VAL A 78 3.69 -14.86 1.77
N THR A 79 3.08 -14.80 2.96
CA THR A 79 2.34 -13.63 3.44
C THR A 79 3.15 -12.89 4.49
N PHE A 80 3.34 -11.59 4.28
CA PHE A 80 3.82 -10.64 5.28
C PHE A 80 2.63 -9.82 5.79
N ILE A 81 2.26 -9.96 7.06
CA ILE A 81 1.10 -9.28 7.64
C ILE A 81 1.40 -8.81 9.06
N GLY A 82 0.86 -7.66 9.47
CA GLY A 82 1.01 -7.22 10.85
C GLY A 82 0.58 -5.78 11.08
N SER A 83 1.22 -5.16 12.09
CA SER A 83 1.00 -3.76 12.43
C SER A 83 1.94 -2.81 11.69
N TYR A 84 3.06 -3.31 11.15
CA TYR A 84 4.10 -2.51 10.53
C TYR A 84 3.63 -1.76 9.29
N ASN A 85 3.73 -0.43 9.30
CA ASN A 85 3.52 0.39 8.12
C ASN A 85 4.83 0.46 7.32
N LEU A 86 4.79 0.22 6.00
CA LEU A 86 5.93 0.34 5.08
C LEU A 86 6.44 1.80 4.97
N SER A 87 7.03 2.29 6.05
CA SER A 87 7.36 3.68 6.31
C SER A 87 8.59 3.74 7.20
N HIS A 88 9.29 4.88 7.17
CA HIS A 88 10.50 5.07 8.00
C HIS A 88 10.19 5.13 9.49
N ALA A 89 8.98 5.55 9.88
CA ALA A 89 8.56 5.61 11.28
C ALA A 89 8.33 4.20 11.87
N GLY A 90 7.98 3.23 11.02
CA GLY A 90 7.79 1.83 11.43
C GLY A 90 9.03 1.23 12.08
N GLU A 91 10.24 1.66 11.68
CA GLU A 91 11.52 1.18 12.24
C GLU A 91 11.70 1.52 13.72
N THR A 92 11.04 2.57 14.20
CA THR A 92 11.13 3.03 15.60
C THR A 92 9.90 2.71 16.43
N ASN A 93 8.80 2.31 15.77
CA ASN A 93 7.55 1.98 16.45
C ASN A 93 7.57 0.55 16.98
N ALA A 94 6.79 0.29 18.04
CA ALA A 94 6.52 -1.07 18.52
C ALA A 94 5.53 -1.78 17.59
N GLU A 95 5.95 -2.00 16.34
CA GLU A 95 5.19 -2.71 15.31
C GLU A 95 5.83 -4.08 15.03
N ASN A 96 5.04 -4.99 14.47
CA ASN A 96 5.49 -6.33 14.09
C ASN A 96 5.04 -6.69 12.68
N VAL A 97 5.78 -7.61 12.09
CA VAL A 97 5.44 -8.33 10.86
C VAL A 97 5.52 -9.82 11.18
N LEU A 98 4.48 -10.55 10.84
CA LEU A 98 4.51 -12.00 10.74
C LEU A 98 4.84 -12.36 9.31
N GLU A 99 5.86 -13.19 9.13
CA GLU A 99 6.17 -13.87 7.88
C GLU A 99 5.62 -15.29 7.97
N ILE A 100 4.70 -15.63 7.07
CA ILE A 100 4.00 -16.91 7.09
C ILE A 100 4.15 -17.56 5.72
N SER A 101 4.92 -18.64 5.65
CA SER A 101 5.08 -19.49 4.47
C SER A 101 3.97 -20.54 4.42
N ASP A 102 2.84 -20.19 3.82
CA ASP A 102 1.69 -21.07 3.62
C ASP A 102 0.93 -20.63 2.37
N SER A 103 0.92 -21.49 1.33
CA SER A 103 0.34 -21.15 0.03
C SER A 103 -1.18 -20.94 0.08
N SER A 104 -1.89 -21.63 0.97
CA SER A 104 -3.33 -21.47 1.14
C SER A 104 -3.67 -20.11 1.74
N LEU A 105 -2.89 -19.67 2.74
CA LEU A 105 -3.02 -18.34 3.31
C LEU A 105 -2.63 -17.25 2.32
N ALA A 106 -1.52 -17.42 1.60
CA ALA A 106 -1.05 -16.48 0.59
C ALA A 106 -2.12 -16.23 -0.48
N GLU A 107 -2.69 -17.30 -1.02
CA GLU A 107 -3.76 -17.24 -2.00
C GLU A 107 -5.04 -16.59 -1.44
N GLN A 108 -5.40 -16.85 -0.18
CA GLN A 108 -6.53 -16.18 0.47
C GLN A 108 -6.29 -14.67 0.62
N MET A 109 -5.08 -14.26 1.01
CA MET A 109 -4.73 -12.85 1.17
C MET A 109 -4.62 -12.13 -0.17
N ALA A 110 -4.10 -12.78 -1.21
CA ALA A 110 -4.09 -12.25 -2.57
C ALA A 110 -5.51 -11.94 -3.06
N ARG A 111 -6.45 -12.90 -2.90
CA ARG A 111 -7.86 -12.68 -3.23
C ARG A 111 -8.52 -11.58 -2.40
N PHE A 112 -8.18 -11.47 -1.11
CA PHE A 112 -8.64 -10.37 -0.28
C PHE A 112 -8.17 -9.02 -0.86
N ILE A 113 -6.86 -8.88 -1.15
CA ILE A 113 -6.29 -7.67 -1.75
C ILE A 113 -6.99 -7.33 -3.07
N ASP A 114 -7.18 -8.30 -3.94
CA ASP A 114 -7.87 -8.11 -5.22
C ASP A 114 -9.33 -7.69 -5.05
N SER A 115 -10.06 -8.29 -4.12
CA SER A 115 -11.44 -7.90 -3.85
C SER A 115 -11.55 -6.44 -3.40
N VAL A 116 -10.62 -5.99 -2.55
CA VAL A 116 -10.56 -4.60 -2.08
C VAL A 116 -10.13 -3.67 -3.21
N ARG A 117 -9.16 -4.09 -4.04
CA ARG A 117 -8.72 -3.34 -5.20
C ARG A 117 -9.85 -3.14 -6.21
N LEU A 118 -10.57 -4.20 -6.56
CA LEU A 118 -11.72 -4.13 -7.46
C LEU A 118 -12.83 -3.23 -6.91
N ARG A 119 -13.08 -3.28 -5.60
CA ARG A 119 -14.05 -2.40 -4.94
C ARG A 119 -13.75 -0.91 -5.14
N TYR A 120 -12.47 -0.53 -5.19
CA TYR A 120 -12.06 0.88 -5.31
C TYR A 120 -11.51 1.26 -6.70
N ALA A 121 -11.54 0.34 -7.67
CA ALA A 121 -11.08 0.60 -9.03
C ALA A 121 -11.81 1.78 -9.70
N ALA A 122 -13.12 1.95 -9.43
CA ALA A 122 -13.93 3.04 -9.98
C ALA A 122 -13.78 4.39 -9.25
N SER A 123 -13.05 4.44 -8.13
CA SER A 123 -12.86 5.66 -7.30
C SER A 123 -11.50 6.33 -7.47
N SER A 124 -10.68 5.81 -8.40
CA SER A 124 -9.31 6.26 -8.66
C SER A 124 -9.32 7.54 -9.47
#